data_AF-A0A8E0V7V4-F1
#
_entry.id   AF-A0A8E0V7V4-F1
#
_cell.length_a   1.000
_cell.length_b   1.000
_cell.length_c   1.000
_cell.angle_alpha   90.00
_cell.angle_beta   90.00
_cell.angle_gamma   90.00
#
_symmetry.space_group_name_H-M   'P 1'
#
loop_
_entity.id
_entity.type
_entity.pdbx_description
1 polymer ?
#
loop_
_entity_poly.entity_id
_entity_poly.type
_entity_poly.pdbx_seq_one_letter_code
_entity_poly.pdbx_strand_id
1 'polypeptide(L)'
;MAIRKDANTLSAAERAEFVDAILTLKAEGIYDQFVLRHANAIMNAIHRCPAFLPWHRRFLFDLERELQRVSGNPNLGIPYWNWPSGGANAAMWNDDLLGGNGDAGGVVRTGPFRAGQWTVVNSSGSPAGPLMRAFGQNGFPTLPTQAEINQVMAVTPYDVPSWNMNSNPSFRNQLEGWIGPNLHNRGHVWVGGSMLPMTSPNDPVFFMHHCMVDKIWHEWQLRFPNQGYLPASGGPFGQNLTDPMDSTPSGQIGPRPIDVLDSTALGIVYDDAVVQPQPEIPLLIVGANPMQADIGAPGEVDVFRFEVPSFGPYTLFTTGSSDTFMTLFGPNDPNIEVTSNDDGGENLNSQIGRNLSAGTYYLRIRLFSPSATGNYAVAVRAEGNAPNPIPELVVDGASINAAIAAANESDLYRFTITTGGIYTIQTTGTTDTFMTLHGPNSQLPEIARNDDGGASFNARIRRQISPGEYFVRIRHFSPVGTGPYSIRITRG
;
A
#
# COMPACT_ATOMS: atom_id res chain seq x y z
N MET A 1 -18.76 -15.37 -11.35
CA MET A 1 -17.60 -14.92 -10.57
C MET A 1 -16.80 -16.17 -10.27
N ALA A 2 -15.50 -16.13 -10.51
CA ALA A 2 -14.66 -17.29 -10.22
C ALA A 2 -14.51 -17.44 -8.70
N ILE A 3 -14.76 -18.65 -8.20
CA ILE A 3 -14.60 -18.96 -6.78
C ILE A 3 -13.35 -19.79 -6.63
N ARG A 4 -12.29 -19.20 -6.07
CA ARG A 4 -11.04 -19.88 -5.73
C ARG A 4 -11.19 -20.52 -4.36
N LYS A 5 -11.06 -21.85 -4.30
CA LYS A 5 -11.26 -22.66 -3.09
C LYS A 5 -9.95 -23.28 -2.60
N ASP A 6 -9.89 -23.66 -1.32
CA ASP A 6 -8.77 -24.45 -0.82
C ASP A 6 -8.69 -25.79 -1.58
N ALA A 7 -7.53 -26.08 -2.18
CA ALA A 7 -7.33 -27.30 -2.95
C ALA A 7 -7.59 -28.59 -2.14
N ASN A 8 -7.46 -28.52 -0.81
CA ASN A 8 -7.73 -29.65 0.08
C ASN A 8 -9.22 -29.92 0.30
N THR A 9 -10.09 -28.94 0.09
CA THR A 9 -11.53 -29.03 0.38
C THR A 9 -12.38 -29.27 -0.87
N LEU A 10 -11.77 -29.25 -2.06
CA LEU A 10 -12.47 -29.54 -3.31
C LEU A 10 -13.16 -30.91 -3.29
N SER A 11 -14.41 -30.93 -3.76
CA SER A 11 -15.14 -32.15 -4.06
C SER A 11 -14.51 -32.92 -5.22
N ALA A 12 -14.83 -34.21 -5.34
CA ALA A 12 -14.34 -35.04 -6.44
C ALA A 12 -14.72 -34.48 -7.83
N ALA A 13 -15.90 -33.87 -7.97
CA ALA A 13 -16.35 -33.27 -9.21
C ALA A 13 -15.53 -32.02 -9.58
N GLU A 14 -15.24 -31.15 -8.60
CA GLU A 14 -14.41 -29.96 -8.82
C GLU A 14 -12.96 -30.32 -9.16
N ARG A 15 -12.42 -31.37 -8.53
CA ARG A 15 -11.10 -31.92 -8.86
C ARG A 15 -11.04 -32.39 -10.31
N ALA A 16 -12.01 -33.21 -10.71
CA ALA A 16 -12.11 -33.72 -12.08
C ALA A 16 -12.25 -32.58 -13.10
N GLU A 17 -13.14 -31.61 -12.86
CA GLU A 17 -13.35 -30.46 -13.76
C GLU A 17 -12.06 -29.64 -13.93
N PHE A 18 -11.35 -29.35 -12.85
CA PHE A 18 -10.08 -28.62 -12.91
C PHE A 18 -9.00 -29.39 -13.69
N VAL A 19 -8.85 -30.69 -13.40
CA VAL A 19 -7.87 -31.56 -14.09
C VAL A 19 -8.17 -31.64 -15.58
N ASP A 20 -9.43 -31.91 -15.95
CA ASP A 20 -9.84 -32.03 -17.34
C ASP A 20 -9.61 -30.72 -18.11
N ALA A 21 -9.89 -29.57 -17.49
CA ALA A 21 -9.62 -28.27 -18.09
C ALA A 21 -8.11 -28.03 -18.31
N ILE A 22 -7.25 -28.34 -17.33
CA ILE A 22 -5.78 -28.21 -17.47
C ILE A 22 -5.25 -29.13 -18.58
N LEU A 23 -5.70 -30.39 -18.60
CA LEU A 23 -5.29 -31.36 -19.62
C LEU A 23 -5.75 -30.92 -21.02
N THR A 24 -6.95 -30.34 -21.13
CA THR A 24 -7.46 -29.78 -22.39
C THR A 24 -6.60 -28.62 -22.87
N LEU A 25 -6.28 -27.65 -22.00
CA LEU A 25 -5.38 -26.54 -22.35
C LEU A 25 -3.99 -27.00 -22.74
N LYS A 26 -3.49 -28.08 -22.12
CA LYS A 26 -2.21 -28.70 -22.50
C LYS A 26 -2.27 -29.33 -23.89
N ALA A 27 -3.34 -30.05 -24.20
CA ALA A 27 -3.55 -30.65 -25.51
C ALA A 27 -3.71 -29.60 -26.63
N GLU A 28 -4.31 -28.44 -26.33
CA GLU A 28 -4.42 -27.31 -27.25
C GLU A 28 -3.10 -26.51 -27.40
N GLY A 29 -2.07 -26.82 -26.61
CA GLY A 29 -0.80 -26.09 -26.57
C GLY A 29 -0.89 -24.72 -25.89
N ILE A 30 -2.06 -24.36 -25.35
CA ILE A 30 -2.32 -23.09 -24.66
C ILE A 30 -1.59 -23.06 -23.32
N TYR A 31 -1.60 -24.16 -22.57
CA TYR A 31 -0.90 -24.24 -21.28
C TYR A 31 0.60 -23.91 -21.43
N ASP A 32 1.23 -24.38 -22.52
CA ASP A 32 2.65 -24.13 -22.77
C ASP A 32 2.95 -22.66 -23.05
N GLN A 33 1.98 -21.89 -23.56
CA GLN A 33 2.13 -20.44 -23.69
C GLN A 33 2.23 -19.74 -22.33
N PHE A 34 1.54 -20.25 -21.30
CA PHE A 34 1.69 -19.73 -19.93
C PHE A 34 3.08 -20.05 -19.38
N VAL A 35 3.58 -21.28 -19.60
CA VAL A 35 4.96 -21.64 -19.24
C VAL A 35 5.96 -20.70 -19.92
N LEU A 36 5.80 -20.46 -21.23
CA LEU A 36 6.71 -19.61 -22.00
C LEU A 36 6.65 -18.14 -21.60
N ARG A 37 5.46 -17.60 -21.31
CA ARG A 37 5.28 -16.22 -20.85
C ARG A 37 6.05 -15.97 -19.56
N HIS A 38 5.95 -16.86 -18.59
CA HIS A 38 6.71 -16.73 -17.35
C HIS A 38 8.20 -17.01 -17.56
N ALA A 39 8.55 -18.07 -18.31
CA ALA A 39 9.95 -18.47 -18.53
C ALA A 39 10.80 -17.43 -19.26
N ASN A 40 10.18 -16.61 -20.11
CA ASN A 40 10.85 -15.60 -20.93
C ASN A 40 10.65 -14.17 -20.41
N ALA A 41 9.90 -13.97 -19.32
CA ALA A 41 9.82 -12.68 -18.66
C ALA A 41 11.15 -12.29 -18.00
N ILE A 42 11.39 -10.99 -17.89
CA ILE A 42 12.60 -10.47 -17.24
C ILE A 42 12.45 -10.69 -15.73
N MET A 43 13.43 -11.37 -15.11
CA MET A 43 13.39 -11.72 -13.68
C MET A 43 12.99 -10.52 -12.79
N ASN A 44 13.66 -9.38 -12.93
CA ASN A 44 13.41 -8.20 -12.11
C ASN A 44 12.21 -7.34 -12.59
N ALA A 45 11.49 -7.78 -13.62
CA ALA A 45 10.25 -7.14 -14.07
C ALA A 45 8.99 -7.80 -13.45
N ILE A 46 9.10 -9.08 -13.06
CA ILE A 46 7.98 -9.88 -12.55
C ILE A 46 8.27 -10.52 -11.18
N HIS A 47 9.53 -10.52 -10.73
CA HIS A 47 9.98 -10.94 -9.40
C HIS A 47 10.93 -9.89 -8.82
N ARG A 48 11.17 -9.95 -7.52
CA ARG A 48 12.09 -9.08 -6.78
C ARG A 48 11.77 -7.61 -7.00
N CYS A 49 10.51 -7.28 -7.19
CA CYS A 49 10.06 -5.96 -7.62
C CYS A 49 8.59 -5.72 -7.22
N PRO A 50 8.14 -4.46 -7.15
CA PRO A 50 6.76 -4.12 -6.81
C PRO A 50 5.71 -4.80 -7.68
N ALA A 51 5.98 -5.02 -8.98
CA ALA A 51 5.03 -5.63 -9.90
C ALA A 51 4.81 -7.13 -9.68
N PHE A 52 5.57 -7.78 -8.79
CA PHE A 52 5.43 -9.21 -8.47
C PHE A 52 3.98 -9.63 -8.23
N LEU A 53 3.27 -8.98 -7.30
CA LEU A 53 1.90 -9.34 -6.95
C LEU A 53 0.89 -9.05 -8.09
N PRO A 54 0.80 -7.83 -8.67
CA PRO A 54 -0.16 -7.56 -9.73
C PRO A 54 0.12 -8.34 -11.02
N TRP A 55 1.39 -8.58 -11.37
CA TRP A 55 1.71 -9.36 -12.57
C TRP A 55 1.22 -10.80 -12.42
N HIS A 56 1.47 -11.43 -11.27
CA HIS A 56 1.00 -12.79 -11.01
C HIS A 56 -0.53 -12.86 -10.89
N ARG A 57 -1.20 -11.89 -10.27
CA ARG A 57 -2.68 -11.81 -10.29
C ARG A 57 -3.23 -11.78 -11.71
N ARG A 58 -2.64 -10.95 -12.59
CA ARG A 58 -3.05 -10.91 -14.01
C ARG A 58 -2.78 -12.23 -14.73
N PHE A 59 -1.62 -12.84 -14.47
CA PHE A 59 -1.24 -14.12 -15.05
C PHE A 59 -2.21 -15.24 -14.67
N LEU A 60 -2.61 -15.31 -13.39
CA LEU A 60 -3.63 -16.22 -12.89
C LEU A 60 -4.99 -15.95 -13.53
N PHE A 61 -5.40 -14.68 -13.61
CA PHE A 61 -6.67 -14.29 -14.22
C PHE A 61 -6.76 -14.76 -15.67
N ASP A 62 -5.69 -14.59 -16.46
CA ASP A 62 -5.65 -15.00 -17.86
C ASP A 62 -5.79 -16.53 -18.00
N LEU A 63 -5.09 -17.33 -17.18
CA LEU A 63 -5.26 -18.79 -17.21
C LEU A 63 -6.67 -19.18 -16.81
N GLU A 64 -7.22 -18.54 -15.79
CA GLU A 64 -8.56 -18.84 -15.29
C GLU A 64 -9.63 -18.58 -16.35
N ARG A 65 -9.48 -17.55 -17.18
CA ARG A 65 -10.38 -17.32 -18.33
C ARG A 65 -10.30 -18.46 -19.34
N GLU A 66 -9.11 -18.97 -19.64
CA GLU A 66 -8.94 -20.12 -20.53
C GLU A 66 -9.53 -21.41 -19.93
N LEU A 67 -9.35 -21.64 -18.62
CA LEU A 67 -9.96 -22.77 -17.93
C LEU A 67 -11.49 -22.72 -18.02
N GLN A 68 -12.10 -21.56 -17.78
CA GLN A 68 -13.54 -21.35 -17.90
C GLN A 68 -14.03 -21.53 -19.34
N ARG A 69 -13.23 -21.12 -20.32
CA ARG A 69 -13.55 -21.31 -21.74
C ARG A 69 -13.65 -22.80 -22.08
N VAL A 70 -12.66 -23.61 -21.68
CA VAL A 70 -12.64 -25.04 -22.02
C VAL A 70 -13.59 -25.88 -21.16
N SER A 71 -13.85 -25.48 -19.91
CA SER A 71 -14.83 -26.18 -19.06
C SER A 71 -16.27 -25.80 -19.38
N GLY A 72 -16.49 -24.61 -19.98
CA GLY A 72 -17.83 -24.02 -20.13
C GLY A 72 -18.42 -23.51 -18.81
N ASN A 73 -17.67 -23.56 -17.71
CA ASN A 73 -18.10 -23.11 -16.40
C ASN A 73 -17.49 -21.74 -16.06
N PRO A 74 -18.26 -20.64 -16.12
CA PRO A 74 -17.73 -19.29 -15.83
C PRO A 74 -17.42 -19.04 -14.35
N ASN A 75 -17.71 -19.99 -13.46
CA ASN A 75 -17.42 -19.91 -12.03
C ASN A 75 -16.21 -20.78 -11.63
N LEU A 76 -15.64 -21.55 -12.56
CA LEU A 76 -14.41 -22.31 -12.30
C LEU A 76 -13.29 -21.34 -11.92
N GLY A 77 -12.85 -21.41 -10.67
CA GLY A 77 -11.69 -20.68 -10.16
C GLY A 77 -10.51 -21.61 -9.97
N ILE A 78 -9.29 -21.07 -10.12
CA ILE A 78 -8.08 -21.83 -9.80
C ILE A 78 -8.04 -22.06 -8.28
N PRO A 79 -7.95 -23.31 -7.78
CA PRO A 79 -7.85 -23.57 -6.35
C PRO A 79 -6.57 -22.97 -5.76
N TYR A 80 -6.56 -22.59 -4.48
CA TYR A 80 -5.34 -22.13 -3.80
C TYR A 80 -4.71 -23.22 -2.94
N TRP A 81 -3.39 -23.22 -2.84
CA TRP A 81 -2.62 -24.10 -1.97
C TRP A 81 -2.44 -23.47 -0.59
N ASN A 82 -3.27 -23.87 0.36
CA ASN A 82 -3.15 -23.45 1.75
C ASN A 82 -1.91 -24.10 2.41
N TRP A 83 -0.77 -23.41 2.43
CA TRP A 83 0.49 -23.98 2.90
C TRP A 83 0.46 -24.58 4.31
N PRO A 84 -0.16 -23.91 5.33
CA PRO A 84 -0.29 -24.47 6.67
C PRO A 84 -0.87 -25.90 6.74
N SER A 85 -1.80 -26.24 5.85
CA SER A 85 -2.43 -27.56 5.75
C SER A 85 -2.03 -28.35 4.51
N GLY A 86 -1.02 -27.86 3.76
CA GLY A 86 -0.70 -28.30 2.42
C GLY A 86 0.55 -29.17 2.29
N GLY A 87 1.00 -29.79 3.39
CA GLY A 87 2.19 -30.65 3.42
C GLY A 87 2.07 -31.92 2.55
N ALA A 88 3.09 -32.78 2.59
CA ALA A 88 3.22 -33.92 1.67
C ALA A 88 2.06 -34.93 1.66
N ASN A 89 1.26 -34.98 2.73
CA ASN A 89 0.11 -35.89 2.88
C ASN A 89 -1.24 -35.18 2.67
N ALA A 90 -1.25 -33.92 2.22
CA ALA A 90 -2.46 -33.15 2.01
C ALA A 90 -3.28 -33.69 0.83
N ALA A 91 -4.62 -33.58 0.91
CA ALA A 91 -5.54 -34.17 -0.07
C ALA A 91 -5.36 -33.62 -1.49
N MET A 92 -4.83 -32.41 -1.64
CA MET A 92 -4.51 -31.86 -2.96
C MET A 92 -3.48 -32.69 -3.76
N TRP A 93 -2.64 -33.49 -3.08
CA TRP A 93 -1.60 -34.33 -3.68
C TRP A 93 -2.10 -35.74 -4.07
N ASN A 94 -3.38 -36.02 -3.89
CA ASN A 94 -3.97 -37.30 -4.26
C ASN A 94 -3.96 -37.51 -5.80
N ASP A 95 -4.10 -38.77 -6.21
CA ASP A 95 -4.08 -39.19 -7.61
C ASP A 95 -5.23 -38.62 -8.46
N ASP A 96 -6.25 -38.04 -7.84
CA ASP A 96 -7.40 -37.41 -8.50
C ASP A 96 -7.23 -35.89 -8.72
N LEU A 97 -6.14 -35.29 -8.25
CA LEU A 97 -5.85 -33.86 -8.46
C LEU A 97 -4.42 -33.61 -8.96
N LEU A 98 -3.41 -33.46 -8.09
CA LEU A 98 -2.05 -33.09 -8.52
C LEU A 98 -1.08 -34.26 -8.67
N GLY A 99 -1.38 -35.41 -8.06
CA GLY A 99 -0.39 -36.46 -7.83
C GLY A 99 0.65 -36.05 -6.78
N GLY A 100 1.35 -37.05 -6.23
CA GLY A 100 2.23 -36.88 -5.08
C GLY A 100 3.64 -36.40 -5.40
N ASN A 101 4.55 -36.73 -4.49
CA ASN A 101 5.99 -36.47 -4.63
C ASN A 101 6.62 -37.29 -5.77
N GLY A 102 7.83 -36.90 -6.17
CA GLY A 102 8.65 -37.68 -7.08
C GLY A 102 9.16 -38.99 -6.47
N ASP A 103 9.53 -39.94 -7.33
CA ASP A 103 10.30 -41.14 -6.94
C ASP A 103 11.73 -40.77 -6.47
N ALA A 104 12.60 -41.76 -6.26
CA ALA A 104 13.99 -41.51 -5.85
C ALA A 104 14.79 -40.65 -6.84
N GLY A 105 14.38 -40.61 -8.11
CA GLY A 105 14.94 -39.73 -9.14
C GLY A 105 14.19 -38.41 -9.28
N GLY A 106 13.19 -38.15 -8.43
CA GLY A 106 12.33 -36.97 -8.45
C GLY A 106 11.20 -37.03 -9.48
N VAL A 107 11.02 -38.13 -10.22
CA VAL A 107 10.01 -38.21 -11.29
C VAL A 107 8.62 -38.45 -10.69
N VAL A 108 7.64 -37.62 -11.05
CA VAL A 108 6.25 -37.80 -10.60
C VAL A 108 5.62 -39.01 -11.30
N ARG A 109 5.16 -39.99 -10.51
CA ARG A 109 4.57 -41.26 -11.00
C ARG A 109 3.06 -41.37 -10.75
N THR A 110 2.50 -40.47 -9.95
CA THR A 110 1.11 -40.46 -9.50
C THR A 110 0.34 -39.25 -10.05
N GLY A 111 -0.99 -39.33 -10.04
CA GLY A 111 -1.86 -38.25 -10.51
C GLY A 111 -1.91 -38.01 -12.03
N PRO A 112 -2.81 -37.13 -12.50
CA PRO A 112 -3.02 -36.86 -13.92
C PRO A 112 -1.77 -36.28 -14.62
N PHE A 113 -0.85 -35.69 -13.86
CA PHE A 113 0.37 -35.06 -14.39
C PHE A 113 1.62 -35.96 -14.29
N ARG A 114 1.43 -37.27 -14.16
CA ARG A 114 2.51 -38.26 -14.08
C ARG A 114 3.32 -38.37 -15.38
N ALA A 115 4.54 -38.90 -15.26
CA ALA A 115 5.38 -39.24 -16.40
C ALA A 115 4.63 -40.09 -17.44
N GLY A 116 4.74 -39.71 -18.71
CA GLY A 116 4.04 -40.36 -19.84
C GLY A 116 2.64 -39.80 -20.13
N GLN A 117 2.06 -39.03 -19.20
CA GLN A 117 0.80 -38.28 -19.41
C GLN A 117 1.06 -36.78 -19.52
N TRP A 118 2.08 -36.28 -18.81
CA TRP A 118 2.47 -34.87 -18.82
C TRP A 118 3.93 -34.71 -19.22
N THR A 119 4.17 -33.86 -20.21
CA THR A 119 5.51 -33.50 -20.68
C THR A 119 5.77 -32.03 -20.38
N VAL A 120 6.86 -31.76 -19.68
CA VAL A 120 7.31 -30.39 -19.39
C VAL A 120 8.04 -29.80 -20.60
N VAL A 121 8.03 -28.48 -20.74
CA VAL A 121 8.73 -27.75 -21.80
C VAL A 121 9.82 -26.85 -21.23
N ASN A 122 10.91 -26.67 -21.98
CA ASN A 122 11.94 -25.68 -21.66
C ASN A 122 11.52 -24.25 -22.10
N SER A 123 12.39 -23.26 -21.91
CA SER A 123 12.11 -21.86 -22.30
C SER A 123 11.96 -21.63 -23.81
N SER A 124 12.37 -22.57 -24.66
CA SER A 124 12.12 -22.54 -26.11
C SER A 124 10.84 -23.26 -26.53
N GLY A 125 10.09 -23.84 -25.58
CA GLY A 125 8.86 -24.59 -25.85
C GLY A 125 9.11 -26.04 -26.27
N SER A 126 10.36 -26.50 -26.22
CA SER A 126 10.71 -27.87 -26.59
C SER A 126 10.47 -28.83 -25.43
N PRO A 127 10.01 -30.07 -25.69
CA PRO A 127 9.90 -31.10 -24.67
C PRO A 127 11.19 -31.28 -23.86
N ALA A 128 11.07 -31.26 -22.54
CA ALA A 128 12.19 -31.27 -21.59
C ALA A 128 12.11 -32.40 -20.56
N GLY A 129 11.20 -33.36 -20.74
CA GLY A 129 11.08 -34.56 -19.90
C GLY A 129 9.77 -34.63 -19.10
N PRO A 130 9.71 -35.52 -18.08
CA PRO A 130 8.56 -35.63 -17.20
C PRO A 130 8.53 -34.53 -16.14
N LEU A 131 7.38 -34.37 -15.46
CA LEU A 131 7.27 -33.55 -14.26
C LEU A 131 8.15 -34.10 -13.13
N MET A 132 8.83 -33.21 -12.41
CA MET A 132 9.70 -33.56 -11.29
C MET A 132 9.33 -32.84 -10.00
N ARG A 133 9.36 -33.53 -8.86
CA ARG A 133 9.11 -32.99 -7.51
C ARG A 133 10.03 -33.65 -6.48
N ALA A 134 10.36 -32.93 -5.41
CA ALA A 134 11.17 -33.41 -4.31
C ALA A 134 10.77 -32.69 -2.99
N PHE A 135 9.62 -33.08 -2.44
CA PHE A 135 9.02 -32.42 -1.27
C PHE A 135 9.95 -32.32 -0.06
N GLY A 136 10.06 -31.10 0.48
CA GLY A 136 10.85 -30.81 1.68
C GLY A 136 12.36 -31.04 1.52
N GLN A 137 12.82 -31.23 0.29
CA GLN A 137 14.25 -31.30 -0.03
C GLN A 137 14.78 -29.90 -0.33
N ASN A 138 16.07 -29.77 -0.66
CA ASN A 138 16.69 -28.50 -1.06
C ASN A 138 16.77 -27.43 0.06
N GLY A 139 16.86 -27.85 1.32
CA GLY A 139 17.16 -26.97 2.44
C GLY A 139 15.94 -26.33 3.13
N PHE A 140 14.73 -26.57 2.62
CA PHE A 140 13.48 -26.11 3.24
C PHE A 140 12.54 -27.29 3.52
N PRO A 141 12.63 -27.93 4.70
CA PRO A 141 11.86 -29.13 5.01
C PRO A 141 10.38 -28.85 5.33
N THR A 142 10.05 -27.61 5.69
CA THR A 142 8.71 -27.20 6.12
C THR A 142 8.12 -26.14 5.20
N LEU A 143 6.80 -26.07 5.17
CA LEU A 143 6.04 -25.02 4.49
C LEU A 143 5.83 -23.81 5.42
N PRO A 144 5.41 -22.66 4.87
CA PRO A 144 4.97 -21.53 5.69
C PRO A 144 3.81 -21.89 6.63
N THR A 145 3.89 -21.40 7.86
CA THR A 145 2.89 -21.58 8.92
C THR A 145 1.90 -20.41 8.96
N GLN A 146 0.74 -20.60 9.62
CA GLN A 146 -0.22 -19.51 9.81
C GLN A 146 0.35 -18.35 10.62
N ALA A 147 1.24 -18.63 11.59
CA ALA A 147 1.89 -17.59 12.39
C ALA A 147 2.81 -16.70 11.52
N GLU A 148 3.57 -17.30 10.61
CA GLU A 148 4.42 -16.57 9.66
C GLU A 148 3.59 -15.76 8.65
N ILE A 149 2.46 -16.31 8.19
CA ILE A 149 1.50 -15.56 7.35
C ILE A 149 0.96 -14.35 8.13
N ASN A 150 0.53 -14.54 9.38
CA ASN A 150 0.02 -13.46 10.23
C ASN A 150 1.07 -12.36 10.48
N GLN A 151 2.35 -12.75 10.62
CA GLN A 151 3.47 -11.81 10.74
C GLN A 151 3.57 -10.93 9.49
N VAL A 152 3.62 -11.53 8.29
CA VAL A 152 3.70 -10.77 7.04
C VAL A 152 2.45 -9.93 6.81
N MET A 153 1.28 -10.45 7.18
CA MET A 153 0.00 -9.74 7.10
C MET A 153 -0.08 -8.49 7.98
N ALA A 154 0.81 -8.29 8.93
CA ALA A 154 0.89 -7.08 9.76
C ALA A 154 1.80 -5.99 9.15
N VAL A 155 2.56 -6.32 8.09
CA VAL A 155 3.57 -5.43 7.52
C VAL A 155 2.92 -4.36 6.65
N THR A 156 3.33 -3.12 6.85
CA THR A 156 3.07 -1.98 5.96
C THR A 156 4.37 -1.18 5.79
N PRO A 157 4.55 -0.43 4.69
CA PRO A 157 3.64 -0.26 3.55
C PRO A 157 3.69 -1.45 2.55
N TYR A 158 2.97 -1.34 1.43
CA TYR A 158 2.99 -2.33 0.33
C TYR A 158 4.42 -2.70 -0.08
N ASP A 159 5.24 -1.69 -0.36
CA ASP A 159 6.66 -1.82 -0.68
C ASP A 159 7.38 -0.49 -0.42
N VAL A 160 8.72 -0.49 -0.43
CA VAL A 160 9.56 0.71 -0.23
C VAL A 160 10.74 0.74 -1.21
N PRO A 161 11.38 1.90 -1.43
CA PRO A 161 12.67 1.96 -2.09
C PRO A 161 13.69 1.01 -1.43
N SER A 162 14.57 0.35 -2.18
CA SER A 162 14.85 0.56 -3.61
C SER A 162 14.00 -0.28 -4.57
N TRP A 163 12.81 -0.70 -4.16
CA TRP A 163 11.84 -1.45 -4.98
C TRP A 163 12.38 -2.80 -5.45
N ASN A 164 13.12 -3.49 -4.57
CA ASN A 164 13.78 -4.74 -4.92
C ASN A 164 13.84 -5.75 -3.75
N MET A 165 14.66 -6.79 -3.88
CA MET A 165 14.85 -7.82 -2.84
C MET A 165 15.41 -7.29 -1.50
N ASN A 166 15.90 -6.05 -1.47
CA ASN A 166 16.41 -5.39 -0.26
C ASN A 166 15.40 -4.43 0.39
N SER A 167 14.20 -4.28 -0.18
CA SER A 167 13.17 -3.38 0.36
C SER A 167 12.72 -3.86 1.74
N ASN A 168 12.86 -3.00 2.77
CA ASN A 168 12.46 -3.26 4.14
C ASN A 168 12.15 -1.92 4.88
N PRO A 169 11.01 -1.77 5.57
CA PRO A 169 9.87 -2.70 5.65
C PRO A 169 9.10 -2.78 4.32
N SER A 170 8.68 -3.99 3.92
CA SER A 170 7.94 -4.22 2.67
C SER A 170 7.07 -5.47 2.77
N PHE A 171 5.74 -5.31 2.67
CA PHE A 171 4.80 -6.42 2.59
C PHE A 171 5.11 -7.31 1.38
N ARG A 172 5.24 -6.70 0.19
CA ARG A 172 5.55 -7.40 -1.06
C ARG A 172 6.80 -8.27 -0.90
N ASN A 173 7.88 -7.72 -0.36
CA ASN A 173 9.17 -8.41 -0.30
C ASN A 173 9.20 -9.53 0.77
N GLN A 174 8.48 -9.37 1.89
CA GLN A 174 8.30 -10.43 2.88
C GLN A 174 7.40 -11.55 2.39
N LEU A 175 6.32 -11.22 1.66
CA LEU A 175 5.44 -12.20 1.03
C LEU A 175 6.16 -12.97 -0.08
N GLU A 176 6.92 -12.27 -0.93
CA GLU A 176 7.75 -12.90 -1.96
C GLU A 176 8.83 -13.81 -1.33
N GLY A 177 9.42 -13.36 -0.22
CA GLY A 177 10.25 -14.18 0.65
C GLY A 177 11.76 -13.96 0.52
N TRP A 178 12.19 -12.73 0.24
CA TRP A 178 13.61 -12.33 0.28
C TRP A 178 14.05 -11.81 1.65
N ILE A 179 13.09 -11.38 2.46
CA ILE A 179 13.25 -10.97 3.85
C ILE A 179 12.14 -11.59 4.70
N GLY A 180 12.25 -11.50 6.03
CA GLY A 180 11.26 -12.05 6.95
C GLY A 180 11.21 -13.58 6.90
N PRO A 181 10.03 -14.19 7.11
CA PRO A 181 9.92 -15.63 7.26
C PRO A 181 10.06 -16.40 5.95
N ASN A 182 10.19 -15.76 4.78
CA ASN A 182 10.25 -16.44 3.49
C ASN A 182 8.99 -17.30 3.21
N LEU A 183 7.95 -16.67 2.62
CA LEU A 183 6.69 -17.34 2.29
C LEU A 183 6.72 -17.96 0.88
N HIS A 184 6.57 -17.15 -0.17
CA HIS A 184 6.46 -17.63 -1.56
C HIS A 184 7.68 -18.44 -2.01
N ASN A 185 8.90 -17.89 -1.86
CA ASN A 185 10.12 -18.61 -2.30
C ASN A 185 10.25 -19.98 -1.61
N ARG A 186 9.87 -20.10 -0.33
CA ARG A 186 9.86 -21.37 0.41
C ARG A 186 8.91 -22.39 -0.22
N GLY A 187 7.74 -21.98 -0.70
CA GLY A 187 6.80 -22.86 -1.41
C GLY A 187 7.41 -23.46 -2.68
N HIS A 188 8.04 -22.63 -3.53
CA HIS A 188 8.77 -23.09 -4.71
C HIS A 188 9.88 -24.09 -4.36
N VAL A 189 10.72 -23.78 -3.37
CA VAL A 189 11.86 -24.63 -3.00
C VAL A 189 11.41 -25.92 -2.33
N TRP A 190 10.37 -25.87 -1.50
CA TRP A 190 9.81 -27.04 -0.83
C TRP A 190 9.26 -28.06 -1.83
N VAL A 191 8.58 -27.63 -2.90
CA VAL A 191 8.13 -28.55 -3.96
C VAL A 191 9.33 -29.14 -4.71
N GLY A 192 10.33 -28.30 -5.02
CA GLY A 192 11.53 -28.72 -5.73
C GLY A 192 11.27 -29.10 -7.20
N GLY A 193 12.27 -29.70 -7.84
CA GLY A 193 12.15 -30.20 -9.21
C GLY A 193 11.71 -29.14 -10.21
N SER A 194 10.60 -29.40 -10.91
CA SER A 194 10.04 -28.53 -11.93
C SER A 194 9.56 -27.18 -11.38
N MET A 195 9.32 -27.02 -10.07
CA MET A 195 8.93 -25.75 -9.45
C MET A 195 10.09 -24.78 -9.18
N LEU A 196 11.35 -25.18 -9.37
CA LEU A 196 12.53 -24.33 -9.11
C LEU A 196 12.86 -23.29 -10.21
N PRO A 197 12.91 -23.65 -11.51
CA PRO A 197 13.33 -22.73 -12.57
C PRO A 197 12.24 -21.71 -12.93
N MET A 198 12.57 -20.73 -13.78
CA MET A 198 11.58 -19.84 -14.42
C MET A 198 10.56 -20.58 -15.29
N THR A 199 10.79 -21.85 -15.60
CA THR A 199 9.81 -22.74 -16.23
C THR A 199 8.89 -23.41 -15.20
N SER A 200 8.79 -22.88 -13.97
CA SER A 200 7.99 -23.43 -12.87
C SER A 200 6.51 -23.63 -13.14
N PRO A 201 5.85 -22.86 -14.04
CA PRO A 201 4.47 -23.18 -14.42
C PRO A 201 4.29 -24.54 -15.12
N ASN A 202 5.37 -25.25 -15.47
CA ASN A 202 5.26 -26.65 -15.91
C ASN A 202 4.59 -27.57 -14.88
N ASP A 203 4.66 -27.23 -13.59
CA ASP A 203 3.91 -27.91 -12.54
C ASP A 203 2.57 -27.19 -12.31
N PRO A 204 1.41 -27.84 -12.48
CA PRO A 204 0.11 -27.21 -12.21
C PRO A 204 -0.04 -26.67 -10.79
N VAL A 205 0.75 -27.16 -9.81
CA VAL A 205 0.73 -26.58 -8.46
C VAL A 205 1.25 -25.14 -8.42
N PHE A 206 2.01 -24.68 -9.43
CA PHE A 206 2.41 -23.28 -9.57
C PHE A 206 1.21 -22.34 -9.44
N PHE A 207 0.13 -22.64 -10.16
CA PHE A 207 -1.03 -21.77 -10.20
C PHE A 207 -1.79 -21.79 -8.86
N MET A 208 -1.83 -22.94 -8.18
CA MET A 208 -2.41 -23.02 -6.83
C MET A 208 -1.56 -22.31 -5.79
N HIS A 209 -0.24 -22.41 -5.91
CA HIS A 209 0.72 -21.70 -5.08
C HIS A 209 0.55 -20.18 -5.19
N HIS A 210 0.49 -19.67 -6.42
CA HIS A 210 0.31 -18.25 -6.68
C HIS A 210 -1.10 -17.76 -6.34
N CYS A 211 -2.13 -18.61 -6.40
CA CYS A 211 -3.46 -18.25 -5.88
C CYS A 211 -3.45 -18.05 -4.35
N MET A 212 -2.59 -18.75 -3.60
CA MET A 212 -2.40 -18.51 -2.16
C MET A 212 -1.68 -17.19 -1.90
N VAL A 213 -0.63 -16.87 -2.68
CA VAL A 213 0.03 -15.56 -2.63
C VAL A 213 -0.97 -14.43 -2.92
N ASP A 214 -1.80 -14.63 -3.94
CA ASP A 214 -2.81 -13.67 -4.35
C ASP A 214 -3.93 -13.51 -3.31
N LYS A 215 -4.32 -14.60 -2.63
CA LYS A 215 -5.27 -14.58 -1.50
C LYS A 215 -4.73 -13.73 -0.36
N ILE A 216 -3.47 -13.93 0.04
CA ILE A 216 -2.83 -13.15 1.10
C ILE A 216 -2.77 -11.67 0.72
N TRP A 217 -2.44 -11.35 -0.53
CA TRP A 217 -2.47 -9.95 -0.98
C TRP A 217 -3.88 -9.36 -0.94
N HIS A 218 -4.89 -10.09 -1.41
CA HIS A 218 -6.28 -9.67 -1.32
C HIS A 218 -6.71 -9.40 0.13
N GLU A 219 -6.43 -10.31 1.05
CA GLU A 219 -6.73 -10.14 2.47
C GLU A 219 -5.97 -8.96 3.09
N TRP A 220 -4.72 -8.74 2.67
CA TRP A 220 -3.94 -7.58 3.12
C TRP A 220 -4.56 -6.27 2.63
N GLN A 221 -5.08 -6.22 1.41
CA GLN A 221 -5.79 -5.05 0.87
C GLN A 221 -7.10 -4.79 1.63
N LEU A 222 -7.84 -5.84 1.99
CA LEU A 222 -9.02 -5.73 2.84
C LEU A 222 -8.67 -5.28 4.27
N ARG A 223 -7.53 -5.74 4.79
CA ARG A 223 -7.01 -5.31 6.09
C ARG A 223 -6.51 -3.88 6.01
N PHE A 224 -5.95 -3.39 4.92
CA PHE A 224 -5.40 -2.04 4.82
C PHE A 224 -5.94 -1.27 3.61
N PRO A 225 -7.24 -0.94 3.53
CA PRO A 225 -7.85 -0.19 2.43
C PRO A 225 -7.21 1.17 2.12
N ASN A 226 -6.52 1.77 3.11
CA ASN A 226 -5.82 3.05 2.94
C ASN A 226 -4.35 2.87 2.52
N GLN A 227 -3.86 1.64 2.37
CA GLN A 227 -2.53 1.34 1.84
C GLN A 227 -2.64 1.04 0.34
N GLY A 228 -2.22 1.99 -0.47
CA GLY A 228 -2.15 1.83 -1.93
C GLY A 228 -0.94 1.00 -2.37
N TYR A 229 -0.98 0.59 -3.64
CA TYR A 229 0.20 0.05 -4.32
C TYR A 229 1.31 1.11 -4.38
N LEU A 230 2.54 0.68 -4.11
CA LEU A 230 3.74 1.51 -4.23
C LEU A 230 4.78 0.81 -5.12
N PRO A 231 5.54 1.56 -5.95
CA PRO A 231 5.49 3.01 -6.12
C PRO A 231 4.29 3.48 -6.95
N ALA A 232 3.65 4.58 -6.54
CA ALA A 232 2.65 5.22 -7.38
C ALA A 232 3.28 5.84 -8.64
N SER A 233 4.47 6.43 -8.48
CA SER A 233 5.29 7.03 -9.53
C SER A 233 6.74 7.18 -9.05
N GLY A 234 7.68 7.45 -9.96
CA GLY A 234 9.07 7.75 -9.62
C GLY A 234 9.95 6.54 -9.31
N GLY A 235 9.38 5.33 -9.32
CA GLY A 235 10.12 4.08 -9.32
C GLY A 235 10.59 3.67 -10.73
N PRO A 236 11.29 2.53 -10.84
CA PRO A 236 11.70 1.97 -12.13
C PRO A 236 10.52 1.78 -13.08
N PHE A 237 10.75 1.97 -14.38
CA PHE A 237 9.72 1.73 -15.39
C PHE A 237 9.18 0.30 -15.32
N GLY A 238 7.88 0.14 -15.49
CA GLY A 238 7.17 -1.14 -15.38
C GLY A 238 6.81 -1.52 -13.95
N GLN A 239 7.23 -0.71 -12.96
CA GLN A 239 6.97 -0.93 -11.53
C GLN A 239 6.06 0.13 -10.94
N ASN A 240 5.78 1.23 -11.65
CA ASN A 240 4.85 2.24 -11.14
C ASN A 240 3.40 1.82 -11.35
N LEU A 241 2.50 2.36 -10.52
CA LEU A 241 1.07 2.05 -10.53
C LEU A 241 0.41 2.09 -11.92
N THR A 242 0.87 2.99 -12.79
CA THR A 242 0.31 3.21 -14.13
C THR A 242 1.22 2.76 -15.27
N ASP A 243 2.36 2.12 -14.96
CA ASP A 243 3.23 1.58 -15.99
C ASP A 243 2.70 0.23 -16.49
N PRO A 244 2.82 -0.08 -17.80
CA PRO A 244 2.63 -1.43 -18.30
C PRO A 244 3.62 -2.40 -17.64
N MET A 245 3.10 -3.47 -17.03
CA MET A 245 3.94 -4.49 -16.40
C MET A 245 4.68 -5.32 -17.45
N ASP A 246 5.85 -5.85 -17.10
CA ASP A 246 6.66 -6.75 -17.96
C ASP A 246 6.89 -6.19 -19.38
N SER A 247 7.09 -4.88 -19.44
CA SER A 247 7.22 -4.12 -20.68
C SER A 247 8.45 -3.22 -20.61
N THR A 248 8.93 -2.78 -21.77
CA THR A 248 9.94 -1.72 -21.88
C THR A 248 9.27 -0.36 -22.15
N PRO A 249 9.95 0.79 -21.92
CA PRO A 249 9.40 2.11 -22.23
C PRO A 249 8.98 2.31 -23.69
N SER A 250 9.51 1.48 -24.59
CA SER A 250 9.21 1.45 -26.03
C SER A 250 8.28 0.30 -26.44
N GLY A 251 7.76 -0.47 -25.48
CA GLY A 251 6.93 -1.65 -25.68
C GLY A 251 5.43 -1.37 -25.85
N GLN A 252 4.67 -2.41 -26.20
CA GLN A 252 3.21 -2.34 -26.36
C GLN A 252 2.46 -1.97 -25.07
N ILE A 253 1.23 -1.50 -25.24
CA ILE A 253 0.25 -1.31 -24.16
C ILE A 253 -0.04 -2.68 -23.52
N GLY A 254 0.40 -2.87 -22.28
CA GLY A 254 0.14 -4.05 -21.46
C GLY A 254 -0.72 -3.71 -20.23
N PRO A 255 -1.18 -4.73 -19.48
CA PRO A 255 -1.86 -4.52 -18.22
C PRO A 255 -0.95 -3.81 -17.22
N ARG A 256 -1.53 -2.93 -16.42
CA ARG A 256 -0.82 -2.12 -15.42
C ARG A 256 -1.22 -2.59 -14.01
N PRO A 257 -0.44 -2.28 -12.96
CA PRO A 257 -0.84 -2.60 -11.59
C PRO A 257 -2.24 -2.08 -11.24
N ILE A 258 -2.56 -0.84 -11.65
CA ILE A 258 -3.87 -0.22 -11.40
C ILE A 258 -5.05 -1.02 -11.97
N ASP A 259 -4.84 -1.79 -13.04
CA ASP A 259 -5.91 -2.54 -13.71
C ASP A 259 -6.30 -3.83 -12.95
N VAL A 260 -5.51 -4.23 -11.95
CA VAL A 260 -5.68 -5.51 -11.23
C VAL A 260 -5.63 -5.39 -9.70
N LEU A 261 -5.64 -4.17 -9.15
CA LEU A 261 -5.61 -3.98 -7.69
C LEU A 261 -6.83 -4.57 -7.01
N ASP A 262 -8.01 -4.44 -7.59
CA ASP A 262 -9.25 -4.96 -7.02
C ASP A 262 -9.60 -6.31 -7.65
N SER A 263 -9.31 -7.39 -6.92
CA SER A 263 -9.66 -8.75 -7.36
C SER A 263 -11.18 -8.96 -7.48
N THR A 264 -11.99 -8.26 -6.68
CA THR A 264 -13.46 -8.38 -6.75
C THR A 264 -14.01 -7.71 -8.00
N ALA A 265 -13.41 -6.60 -8.44
CA ALA A 265 -13.72 -5.97 -9.72
C ALA A 265 -13.35 -6.86 -10.93
N LEU A 266 -12.34 -7.73 -10.77
CA LEU A 266 -12.02 -8.79 -11.74
C LEU A 266 -12.95 -10.02 -11.63
N GLY A 267 -13.87 -10.03 -10.67
CA GLY A 267 -14.79 -11.14 -10.44
C GLY A 267 -14.12 -12.38 -9.80
N ILE A 268 -13.00 -12.18 -9.09
CA ILE A 268 -12.28 -13.20 -8.32
C ILE A 268 -12.73 -13.13 -6.88
N VAL A 269 -13.16 -14.27 -6.32
CA VAL A 269 -13.58 -14.41 -4.92
C VAL A 269 -12.89 -15.62 -4.31
N TYR A 270 -12.54 -15.53 -3.03
CA TYR A 270 -12.00 -16.65 -2.24
C TYR A 270 -13.08 -17.15 -1.28
N ASP A 271 -13.22 -18.47 -1.14
CA ASP A 271 -14.27 -19.12 -0.33
C ASP A 271 -14.14 -18.87 1.18
N ASP A 272 -12.92 -18.70 1.69
CA ASP A 272 -12.62 -18.37 3.08
C ASP A 272 -11.73 -17.11 3.17
N ALA A 273 -12.14 -16.02 2.50
CA ALA A 273 -11.51 -14.72 2.68
C ALA A 273 -11.80 -14.22 4.11
N VAL A 274 -10.82 -14.35 5.00
CA VAL A 274 -10.96 -13.84 6.37
C VAL A 274 -10.52 -12.39 6.38
N VAL A 275 -11.47 -11.47 6.57
CA VAL A 275 -11.12 -10.09 6.91
C VAL A 275 -10.53 -10.12 8.31
N GLN A 276 -9.20 -10.21 8.42
CA GLN A 276 -8.55 -9.95 9.70
C GLN A 276 -8.86 -8.52 10.09
N PRO A 277 -9.26 -8.26 11.36
CA PRO A 277 -9.49 -6.90 11.80
C PRO A 277 -8.25 -6.05 11.51
N GLN A 278 -8.49 -4.82 11.07
CA GLN A 278 -7.44 -3.82 11.07
C GLN A 278 -6.77 -3.84 12.45
N PRO A 279 -5.42 -3.84 12.51
CA PRO A 279 -4.79 -3.53 13.79
C PRO A 279 -5.40 -2.20 14.26
N GLU A 280 -6.03 -2.20 15.43
CA GLU A 280 -6.53 -0.94 15.98
C GLU A 280 -5.34 -0.02 16.14
N ILE A 281 -5.33 1.08 15.40
CA ILE A 281 -4.32 2.13 15.59
C ILE A 281 -4.55 2.67 17.01
N PRO A 282 -3.59 2.50 17.94
CA PRO A 282 -3.77 2.91 19.33
C PRO A 282 -4.10 4.41 19.39
N LEU A 283 -5.13 4.73 20.17
CA LEU A 283 -5.59 6.10 20.36
C LEU A 283 -4.80 6.75 21.50
N LEU A 284 -4.08 7.83 21.18
CA LEU A 284 -3.49 8.73 22.16
C LEU A 284 -4.55 9.74 22.60
N ILE A 285 -4.88 9.73 23.89
CA ILE A 285 -5.75 10.74 24.49
C ILE A 285 -4.91 11.99 24.75
N VAL A 286 -5.29 13.10 24.11
CA VAL A 286 -4.61 14.39 24.30
C VAL A 286 -4.58 14.77 25.78
N GLY A 287 -3.38 15.04 26.30
CA GLY A 287 -3.14 15.40 27.69
C GLY A 287 -3.06 14.23 28.68
N ALA A 288 -3.22 12.99 28.21
CA ALA A 288 -2.97 11.80 29.03
C ALA A 288 -1.45 11.53 29.19
N ASN A 289 -1.13 10.62 30.11
CA ASN A 289 0.24 10.16 30.32
C ASN A 289 0.80 9.48 29.05
N PRO A 290 2.12 9.56 28.79
CA PRO A 290 2.76 8.86 27.68
C PRO A 290 2.45 7.36 27.66
N MET A 291 1.99 6.89 26.50
CA MET A 291 1.72 5.48 26.22
C MET A 291 3.04 4.76 25.94
N GLN A 292 3.33 3.69 26.67
CA GLN A 292 4.53 2.86 26.45
C GLN A 292 4.40 2.04 25.16
N ALA A 293 5.51 1.93 24.43
CA ALA A 293 5.62 1.15 23.21
C ALA A 293 7.07 0.70 22.99
N ASP A 294 7.29 -0.18 22.03
CA ASP A 294 8.61 -0.66 21.66
C ASP A 294 8.71 -0.94 20.15
N ILE A 295 9.85 -0.58 19.57
CA ILE A 295 10.26 -1.06 18.26
C ILE A 295 10.95 -2.41 18.51
N GLY A 296 10.18 -3.49 18.40
CA GLY A 296 10.59 -4.86 18.66
C GLY A 296 11.41 -5.50 17.54
N ALA A 297 11.36 -4.95 16.31
CA ALA A 297 12.13 -5.43 15.17
C ALA A 297 12.81 -4.30 14.36
N PRO A 298 14.01 -4.55 13.78
CA PRO A 298 14.66 -3.60 12.88
C PRO A 298 13.77 -3.18 11.70
N GLY A 299 13.61 -1.86 11.52
CA GLY A 299 12.80 -1.27 10.45
C GLY A 299 11.30 -1.24 10.73
N GLU A 300 10.86 -1.66 11.91
CA GLU A 300 9.48 -1.48 12.37
C GLU A 300 9.12 0.00 12.53
N VAL A 301 7.85 0.29 12.29
CA VAL A 301 7.25 1.62 12.43
C VAL A 301 5.93 1.45 13.16
N ASP A 302 5.82 2.04 14.34
CA ASP A 302 4.58 2.09 15.09
C ASP A 302 3.70 3.24 14.61
N VAL A 303 2.39 3.01 14.58
CA VAL A 303 1.41 4.03 14.19
C VAL A 303 0.45 4.29 15.32
N PHE A 304 0.27 5.56 15.69
CA PHE A 304 -0.73 6.00 16.67
C PHE A 304 -1.68 6.99 16.03
N ARG A 305 -2.87 7.16 16.61
CA ARG A 305 -3.82 8.21 16.21
C ARG A 305 -4.22 9.08 17.38
N PHE A 306 -4.60 10.32 17.12
CA PHE A 306 -5.19 11.21 18.11
C PHE A 306 -6.20 12.16 17.46
N GLU A 307 -7.13 12.67 18.26
CA GLU A 307 -8.17 13.57 17.81
C GLU A 307 -7.85 15.01 18.23
N VAL A 308 -7.94 15.93 17.27
CA VAL A 308 -7.90 17.36 17.50
C VAL A 308 -9.34 17.88 17.42
N PRO A 309 -9.99 18.26 18.54
CA PRO A 309 -11.39 18.68 18.52
C PRO A 309 -11.59 20.09 17.95
N SER A 310 -10.56 20.93 18.02
CA SER A 310 -10.59 22.32 17.60
C SER A 310 -9.18 22.79 17.30
N PHE A 311 -9.06 23.83 16.49
CA PHE A 311 -7.76 24.42 16.18
C PHE A 311 -6.99 24.82 17.46
N GLY A 312 -5.71 24.46 17.54
CA GLY A 312 -4.87 24.80 18.70
C GLY A 312 -3.41 24.35 18.57
N PRO A 313 -2.53 24.79 19.50
CA PRO A 313 -1.15 24.33 19.59
C PRO A 313 -1.10 22.98 20.30
N TYR A 314 -0.46 22.02 19.64
CA TYR A 314 -0.21 20.70 20.16
C TYR A 314 1.29 20.41 20.13
N THR A 315 1.75 19.78 21.20
CA THR A 315 3.08 19.20 21.29
C THR A 315 2.93 17.69 21.28
N LEU A 316 3.52 17.07 20.27
CA LEU A 316 3.60 15.63 20.08
C LEU A 316 5.03 15.23 20.43
N PHE A 317 5.23 14.28 21.32
CA PHE A 317 6.55 13.98 21.82
C PHE A 317 6.72 12.50 22.17
N THR A 318 7.94 12.02 22.02
CA THR A 318 8.38 10.75 22.60
C THR A 318 9.21 11.01 23.87
N THR A 319 9.32 9.99 24.70
CA THR A 319 10.20 9.95 25.88
C THR A 319 10.83 8.57 25.98
N GLY A 320 12.01 8.48 26.59
CA GLY A 320 12.71 7.21 26.79
C GLY A 320 14.20 7.33 26.47
N SER A 321 14.88 6.18 26.40
CA SER A 321 16.31 6.08 26.09
C SER A 321 16.61 5.85 24.60
N SER A 322 15.59 5.54 23.81
CA SER A 322 15.76 5.25 22.38
C SER A 322 15.81 6.53 21.56
N ASP A 323 16.60 6.51 20.50
CA ASP A 323 16.70 7.57 19.49
C ASP A 323 15.54 7.43 18.50
N THR A 324 14.50 8.24 18.69
CA THR A 324 13.25 8.12 17.94
C THR A 324 13.20 9.09 16.76
N PHE A 325 12.45 8.72 15.73
CA PHE A 325 12.08 9.59 14.62
C PHE A 325 10.55 9.58 14.48
N MET A 326 9.94 10.76 14.59
CA MET A 326 8.49 10.95 14.50
C MET A 326 8.10 11.66 13.21
N THR A 327 7.10 11.11 12.52
CA THR A 327 6.40 11.81 11.43
C THR A 327 4.92 11.97 11.75
N LEU A 328 4.40 13.18 11.60
CA LEU A 328 2.98 13.52 11.74
C LEU A 328 2.29 13.48 10.38
N PHE A 329 1.13 12.81 10.32
CA PHE A 329 0.26 12.73 9.16
C PHE A 329 -1.16 13.23 9.48
N GLY A 330 -1.87 13.75 8.47
CA GLY A 330 -3.26 14.19 8.57
C GLY A 330 -3.51 15.62 8.08
N PRO A 331 -4.66 16.24 8.44
CA PRO A 331 -5.79 15.62 9.14
C PRO A 331 -6.55 14.62 8.25
N ASN A 332 -7.19 13.63 8.87
CA ASN A 332 -8.10 12.62 8.31
C ASN A 332 -7.52 11.72 7.20
N ASP A 333 -6.21 11.80 6.95
CA ASP A 333 -5.49 10.94 6.01
C ASP A 333 -4.15 10.49 6.63
N PRO A 334 -3.95 9.19 6.87
CA PRO A 334 -2.71 8.66 7.47
C PRO A 334 -1.50 8.68 6.53
N ASN A 335 -1.64 9.14 5.28
CA ASN A 335 -0.58 9.16 4.27
C ASN A 335 -0.18 10.57 3.81
N ILE A 336 -0.92 11.62 4.20
CA ILE A 336 -0.53 13.01 3.95
C ILE A 336 0.41 13.46 5.07
N GLU A 337 1.71 13.53 4.77
CA GLU A 337 2.71 14.01 5.72
C GLU A 337 2.51 15.51 6.00
N VAL A 338 2.48 15.87 7.28
CA VAL A 338 2.45 17.26 7.76
C VAL A 338 3.87 17.76 8.03
N THR A 339 4.64 16.99 8.80
CA THR A 339 6.03 17.32 9.20
C THR A 339 6.67 16.11 9.91
N SER A 340 7.99 16.08 10.00
CA SER A 340 8.73 15.12 10.83
C SER A 340 9.75 15.80 11.75
N ASN A 341 10.22 15.08 12.77
CA ASN A 341 11.29 15.50 13.68
C ASN A 341 11.96 14.26 14.33
N ASP A 342 13.27 14.33 14.56
CA ASP A 342 14.09 13.31 15.21
C ASP A 342 14.55 13.72 16.62
N ASP A 343 15.20 14.87 16.78
CA ASP A 343 15.85 15.27 18.05
C ASP A 343 15.28 16.58 18.67
N GLY A 344 13.99 16.83 18.50
CA GLY A 344 13.34 18.04 19.00
C GLY A 344 13.01 18.03 20.49
N GLY A 345 13.09 16.87 21.16
CA GLY A 345 12.67 16.63 22.54
C GLY A 345 13.83 16.47 23.53
N GLU A 346 13.56 15.88 24.69
CA GLU A 346 14.61 15.59 25.68
C GLU A 346 15.50 14.41 25.21
N ASN A 347 16.82 14.59 25.27
CA ASN A 347 17.81 13.65 24.74
C ASN A 347 17.70 13.47 23.21
N LEU A 348 17.53 12.23 22.74
CA LEU A 348 17.36 11.85 21.33
C LEU A 348 15.89 11.53 20.99
N ASN A 349 14.96 12.10 21.76
CA ASN A 349 13.53 11.89 21.53
C ASN A 349 13.00 12.95 20.58
N SER A 350 12.01 12.57 19.77
CA SER A 350 11.36 13.46 18.84
C SER A 350 10.34 14.34 19.54
N GLN A 351 10.23 15.59 19.08
CA GLN A 351 9.18 16.51 19.49
C GLN A 351 8.73 17.39 18.33
N ILE A 352 7.42 17.43 18.09
CA ILE A 352 6.79 18.27 17.09
C ILE A 352 5.85 19.25 17.81
N GLY A 353 6.12 20.54 17.68
CA GLY A 353 5.18 21.60 18.08
C GLY A 353 4.46 22.17 16.86
N ARG A 354 3.13 22.03 16.79
CA ARG A 354 2.32 22.51 15.67
C ARG A 354 0.96 23.03 16.09
N ASN A 355 0.50 24.05 15.38
CA ASN A 355 -0.91 24.41 15.36
C ASN A 355 -1.64 23.43 14.44
N LEU A 356 -2.57 22.65 14.98
CA LEU A 356 -3.35 21.64 14.26
C LEU A 356 -4.80 22.10 14.14
N SER A 357 -5.43 21.86 13.00
CA SER A 357 -6.88 22.07 12.79
C SER A 357 -7.69 20.92 13.35
N ALA A 358 -9.01 21.07 13.47
CA ALA A 358 -9.86 19.96 13.89
C ALA A 358 -9.74 18.76 12.93
N GLY A 359 -9.69 17.54 13.47
CA GLY A 359 -9.60 16.29 12.71
C GLY A 359 -8.76 15.21 13.40
N THR A 360 -8.73 14.03 12.77
CA THR A 360 -7.91 12.90 13.21
C THR A 360 -6.49 13.02 12.64
N TYR A 361 -5.48 12.82 13.46
CA TYR A 361 -4.07 12.82 13.04
C TYR A 361 -3.39 11.50 13.40
N TYR A 362 -2.30 11.21 12.70
CA TYR A 362 -1.54 9.97 12.88
C TYR A 362 -0.07 10.27 13.13
N LEU A 363 0.53 9.56 14.08
CA LEU A 363 1.96 9.57 14.34
C LEU A 363 2.56 8.27 13.85
N ARG A 364 3.64 8.36 13.06
CA ARG A 364 4.50 7.22 12.76
C ARG A 364 5.81 7.38 13.52
N ILE A 365 6.12 6.41 14.37
CA ILE A 365 7.33 6.39 15.18
C ILE A 365 8.20 5.24 14.73
N ARG A 366 9.48 5.52 14.49
CA ARG A 366 10.52 4.53 14.26
C ARG A 366 11.74 4.92 15.07
N LEU A 367 12.76 4.06 15.12
CA LEU A 367 14.07 4.50 15.58
C LEU A 367 14.84 5.20 14.44
N PHE A 368 15.68 6.17 14.80
CA PHE A 368 16.49 6.91 13.82
C PHE A 368 17.36 5.96 12.99
N SER A 369 18.03 5.03 13.68
CA SER A 369 18.74 3.93 13.04
C SER A 369 17.77 2.83 12.59
N PRO A 370 17.77 2.45 11.30
CA PRO A 370 16.87 1.43 10.78
C PRO A 370 17.18 0.01 11.26
N SER A 371 18.35 -0.21 11.87
CA SER A 371 18.74 -1.50 12.43
C SER A 371 18.47 -1.63 13.93
N ALA A 372 17.99 -0.56 14.58
CA ALA A 372 17.83 -0.53 16.03
C ALA A 372 16.45 -1.05 16.46
N THR A 373 16.41 -1.54 17.69
CA THR A 373 15.20 -1.92 18.44
C THR A 373 15.27 -1.24 19.80
N GLY A 374 14.13 -0.95 20.43
CA GLY A 374 14.14 -0.30 21.73
C GLY A 374 12.78 0.22 22.19
N ASN A 375 12.69 0.48 23.49
CA ASN A 375 11.48 0.96 24.15
C ASN A 375 11.42 2.48 24.10
N TYR A 376 10.20 3.02 24.03
CA TYR A 376 9.92 4.44 24.15
C TYR A 376 8.50 4.63 24.68
N ALA A 377 8.10 5.88 24.92
CA ALA A 377 6.72 6.23 25.17
C ALA A 377 6.33 7.44 24.35
N VAL A 378 5.07 7.55 23.96
CA VAL A 378 4.56 8.62 23.09
C VAL A 378 3.34 9.31 23.71
N ALA A 379 3.26 10.63 23.57
CA ALA A 379 2.13 11.42 24.02
C ALA A 379 1.86 12.61 23.10
N VAL A 380 0.64 13.13 23.23
CA VAL A 380 0.22 14.41 22.66
C VAL A 380 -0.34 15.26 23.79
N ARG A 381 0.09 16.51 23.90
CA ARG A 381 -0.48 17.48 24.84
C ARG A 381 -0.92 18.74 24.11
N ALA A 382 -2.02 19.32 24.55
CA ALA A 382 -2.34 20.70 24.22
C ALA A 382 -1.49 21.62 25.10
N GLU A 383 -0.87 22.65 24.52
CA GLU A 383 -0.08 23.60 25.32
C GLU A 383 -0.99 24.57 26.07
N GLY A 384 -0.66 24.81 27.34
CA GLY A 384 -1.39 25.65 28.29
C GLY A 384 -1.21 27.14 28.03
N ASN A 385 -1.87 27.62 26.99
CA ASN A 385 -2.53 28.91 26.84
C ASN A 385 -3.15 28.81 25.45
N ALA A 386 -4.47 29.05 25.36
CA ALA A 386 -5.11 29.13 24.05
C ALA A 386 -4.23 30.00 23.14
N PRO A 387 -3.87 29.53 21.94
CA PRO A 387 -3.14 30.39 21.01
C PRO A 387 -3.98 31.64 20.85
N ASN A 388 -3.36 32.79 20.55
CA ASN A 388 -4.15 33.90 20.02
C ASN A 388 -5.01 33.30 18.89
N PRO A 389 -6.35 33.24 19.04
CA PRO A 389 -7.18 32.54 18.09
C PRO A 389 -6.90 33.14 16.71
N ILE A 390 -6.77 32.31 15.68
CA ILE A 390 -6.62 32.81 14.31
C ILE A 390 -7.77 33.80 14.09
N PRO A 391 -7.49 35.08 13.79
CA PRO A 391 -8.53 36.07 13.64
C PRO A 391 -9.55 35.61 12.59
N GLU A 392 -10.83 35.66 12.98
CA GLU A 392 -11.92 35.20 12.13
C GLU A 392 -12.43 36.33 11.24
N LEU A 393 -12.42 36.11 9.93
CA LEU A 393 -13.09 36.99 8.97
C LEU A 393 -14.57 36.60 8.90
N VAL A 394 -15.43 37.46 9.45
CA VAL A 394 -16.88 37.31 9.33
C VAL A 394 -17.30 37.66 7.91
N VAL A 395 -18.02 36.75 7.24
CA VAL A 395 -18.59 36.99 5.90
C VAL A 395 -19.50 38.21 5.93
N ASP A 396 -19.24 39.16 5.03
CA ASP A 396 -19.91 40.47 4.96
C ASP A 396 -19.76 41.34 6.22
N GLY A 397 -18.79 40.98 7.07
CA GLY A 397 -18.43 41.72 8.28
C GLY A 397 -17.47 42.89 8.01
N ALA A 398 -17.05 43.52 9.11
CA ALA A 398 -16.03 44.57 9.08
C ALA A 398 -14.67 44.01 8.61
N SER A 399 -13.86 44.88 8.00
CA SER A 399 -12.48 44.52 7.67
C SER A 399 -11.62 44.48 8.94
N ILE A 400 -10.62 43.58 8.94
CA ILE A 400 -9.61 43.50 9.99
C ILE A 400 -8.39 44.29 9.53
N ASN A 401 -8.00 45.31 10.29
CA ASN A 401 -6.75 46.03 10.07
C ASN A 401 -5.59 45.28 10.72
N ALA A 402 -4.49 45.13 10.00
CA ALA A 402 -3.29 44.42 10.44
C ALA A 402 -2.03 45.03 9.79
N ALA A 403 -0.87 44.45 10.10
CA ALA A 403 0.38 44.80 9.45
C ALA A 403 1.29 43.59 9.40
N ILE A 404 1.98 43.40 8.28
CA ILE A 404 3.14 42.50 8.21
C ILE A 404 4.25 43.19 9.00
N ALA A 405 4.50 42.70 10.21
CA ALA A 405 5.32 43.37 11.21
C ALA A 405 6.83 43.12 11.02
N ALA A 406 7.19 42.01 10.37
CA ALA A 406 8.57 41.64 10.07
C ALA A 406 8.76 41.11 8.64
N ALA A 407 9.99 41.21 8.15
CA ALA A 407 10.39 40.59 6.89
C ALA A 407 10.12 39.08 6.93
N ASN A 408 9.59 38.54 5.82
CA ASN A 408 9.28 37.13 5.65
C ASN A 408 8.23 36.55 6.63
N GLU A 409 7.46 37.43 7.28
CA GLU A 409 6.27 37.05 8.06
C GLU A 409 5.06 36.83 7.15
N SER A 410 4.11 36.05 7.65
CA SER A 410 2.76 35.99 7.09
C SER A 410 1.71 35.95 8.19
N ASP A 411 0.66 36.73 8.03
CA ASP A 411 -0.53 36.67 8.87
C ASP A 411 -1.47 35.57 8.37
N LEU A 412 -2.20 34.96 9.29
CA LEU A 412 -3.17 33.92 8.98
C LEU A 412 -4.54 34.32 9.52
N TYR A 413 -5.57 34.11 8.71
CA TYR A 413 -6.96 34.31 9.06
C TYR A 413 -7.77 33.07 8.76
N ARG A 414 -8.88 32.89 9.47
CA ARG A 414 -9.86 31.81 9.21
C ARG A 414 -11.22 32.39 8.89
N PHE A 415 -12.05 31.63 8.18
CA PHE A 415 -13.46 31.95 7.98
C PHE A 415 -14.25 30.69 7.69
N THR A 416 -15.54 30.72 8.00
CA THR A 416 -16.47 29.61 7.77
C THR A 416 -17.46 29.96 6.66
N ILE A 417 -17.59 29.08 5.68
CA ILE A 417 -18.63 29.14 4.66
C ILE A 417 -19.73 28.16 5.02
N THR A 418 -20.96 28.66 5.23
CA THR A 418 -22.13 27.83 5.55
C THR A 418 -22.98 27.52 4.33
N THR A 419 -22.93 28.37 3.30
CA THR A 419 -23.68 28.21 2.06
C THR A 419 -22.73 28.34 0.88
N GLY A 420 -22.71 27.38 -0.04
CA GLY A 420 -21.87 27.47 -1.23
C GLY A 420 -22.21 28.70 -2.09
N GLY A 421 -21.20 29.32 -2.71
CA GLY A 421 -21.41 30.50 -3.54
C GLY A 421 -20.11 31.17 -3.96
N ILE A 422 -20.23 32.32 -4.63
CA ILE A 422 -19.07 33.15 -4.97
C ILE A 422 -18.71 34.03 -3.78
N TYR A 423 -17.45 33.96 -3.37
CA TYR A 423 -16.89 34.79 -2.31
C TYR A 423 -15.72 35.59 -2.85
N THR A 424 -15.60 36.83 -2.39
CA THR A 424 -14.47 37.71 -2.66
C THR A 424 -13.72 37.97 -1.36
N ILE A 425 -12.47 37.55 -1.30
CA ILE A 425 -11.52 37.86 -0.24
C ILE A 425 -10.56 38.90 -0.82
N GLN A 426 -10.37 40.01 -0.12
CA GLN A 426 -9.52 41.09 -0.62
C GLN A 426 -8.77 41.77 0.50
N THR A 427 -7.53 42.18 0.21
CA THR A 427 -6.79 43.15 0.99
C THR A 427 -6.99 44.56 0.43
N THR A 428 -6.76 45.56 1.27
CA THR A 428 -6.74 46.98 0.92
C THR A 428 -5.66 47.68 1.73
N GLY A 429 -5.10 48.77 1.22
CA GLY A 429 -4.03 49.53 1.89
C GLY A 429 -2.93 49.91 0.92
N THR A 430 -1.81 50.39 1.46
CA THR A 430 -0.63 50.80 0.69
C THR A 430 0.40 49.69 0.51
N THR A 431 0.23 48.56 1.20
CA THR A 431 1.19 47.45 1.21
C THR A 431 0.93 46.52 0.03
N ASP A 432 2.01 46.07 -0.60
CA ASP A 432 1.99 45.08 -1.68
C ASP A 432 1.80 43.68 -1.07
N THR A 433 0.60 43.14 -1.19
CA THR A 433 0.17 41.94 -0.46
C THR A 433 0.03 40.74 -1.37
N PHE A 434 0.55 39.60 -0.93
CA PHE A 434 0.37 38.31 -1.58
C PHE A 434 -0.50 37.41 -0.70
N MET A 435 -1.57 36.87 -1.29
CA MET A 435 -2.59 36.07 -0.63
C MET A 435 -2.59 34.63 -1.13
N THR A 436 -2.65 33.66 -0.21
CA THR A 436 -2.97 32.26 -0.52
C THR A 436 -4.20 31.81 0.26
N LEU A 437 -5.09 31.09 -0.41
CA LEU A 437 -6.32 30.53 0.16
C LEU A 437 -6.18 29.02 0.27
N HIS A 438 -6.50 28.48 1.44
CA HIS A 438 -6.38 27.06 1.77
C HIS A 438 -7.70 26.50 2.30
N GLY A 439 -7.95 25.21 2.03
CA GLY A 439 -9.11 24.46 2.53
C GLY A 439 -9.83 23.66 1.45
N PRO A 440 -11.05 23.16 1.71
CA PRO A 440 -11.75 23.25 3.00
C PRO A 440 -11.07 22.41 4.09
N ASN A 441 -11.29 22.80 5.36
CA ASN A 441 -10.94 22.09 6.59
C ASN A 441 -9.45 21.73 6.73
N SER A 442 -8.56 22.46 6.06
CA SER A 442 -7.11 22.27 6.14
C SER A 442 -6.38 23.56 5.75
N GLN A 443 -5.26 23.83 6.41
CA GLN A 443 -4.36 24.95 6.08
C GLN A 443 -3.35 24.61 4.98
N LEU A 444 -3.32 23.35 4.53
CA LEU A 444 -2.29 22.85 3.60
C LEU A 444 -2.67 23.03 2.13
N PRO A 445 -3.76 22.40 1.62
CA PRO A 445 -4.06 22.44 0.20
C PRO A 445 -4.39 23.88 -0.20
N GLU A 446 -3.48 24.50 -0.94
CA GLU A 446 -3.72 25.79 -1.53
C GLU A 446 -4.69 25.61 -2.70
N ILE A 447 -5.83 26.30 -2.63
CA ILE A 447 -6.86 26.25 -3.66
C ILE A 447 -6.86 27.49 -4.55
N ALA A 448 -6.24 28.59 -4.11
CA ALA A 448 -6.03 29.79 -4.91
C ALA A 448 -4.92 30.68 -4.34
N ARG A 449 -4.31 31.52 -5.19
CA ARG A 449 -3.38 32.57 -4.79
C ARG A 449 -3.55 33.81 -5.66
N ASN A 450 -3.21 34.98 -5.13
CA ASN A 450 -3.21 36.25 -5.88
C ASN A 450 -2.38 37.33 -5.16
N ASP A 451 -1.76 38.23 -5.91
CA ASP A 451 -0.97 39.39 -5.45
C ASP A 451 -1.56 40.74 -5.89
N ASP A 452 -1.95 40.90 -7.15
CA ASP A 452 -2.38 42.21 -7.69
C ASP A 452 -3.81 42.23 -8.27
N GLY A 453 -4.68 41.34 -7.79
CA GLY A 453 -6.08 41.25 -8.27
C GLY A 453 -7.03 42.32 -7.73
N GLY A 454 -6.59 43.10 -6.75
CA GLY A 454 -7.34 44.13 -6.03
C GLY A 454 -7.03 45.55 -6.49
N ALA A 455 -7.28 46.54 -5.64
CA ALA A 455 -6.93 47.93 -5.93
C ALA A 455 -5.45 48.19 -5.62
N SER A 456 -4.73 48.83 -6.56
CA SER A 456 -3.28 49.01 -6.47
C SER A 456 -2.55 47.65 -6.36
N PHE A 457 -1.66 47.48 -5.38
CA PHE A 457 -0.85 46.26 -5.17
C PHE A 457 -1.48 45.28 -4.17
N ASN A 458 -2.82 45.28 -4.06
CA ASN A 458 -3.51 44.44 -3.09
C ASN A 458 -4.02 43.17 -3.73
N ALA A 459 -3.93 42.07 -2.99
CA ALA A 459 -4.47 40.79 -3.40
C ALA A 459 -6.00 40.74 -3.36
N ARG A 460 -6.60 40.06 -4.33
CA ARG A 460 -8.02 39.73 -4.39
C ARG A 460 -8.23 38.34 -4.97
N ILE A 461 -8.93 37.49 -4.24
CA ILE A 461 -9.40 36.20 -4.70
C ILE A 461 -10.93 36.23 -4.79
N ARG A 462 -11.49 36.04 -5.98
CA ARG A 462 -12.94 35.81 -6.20
C ARG A 462 -13.16 34.40 -6.72
N ARG A 463 -13.83 33.55 -5.95
CA ARG A 463 -13.99 32.12 -6.29
C ARG A 463 -15.31 31.54 -5.81
N GLN A 464 -15.79 30.51 -6.51
CA GLN A 464 -16.81 29.60 -6.00
C GLN A 464 -16.23 28.78 -4.84
N ILE A 465 -16.80 28.91 -3.65
CA ILE A 465 -16.37 28.20 -2.44
C ILE A 465 -17.55 27.38 -1.91
N SER A 466 -17.30 26.12 -1.57
CA SER A 466 -18.28 25.22 -0.96
C SER A 466 -18.34 25.40 0.56
N PRO A 467 -19.35 24.87 1.26
CA PRO A 467 -19.36 24.91 2.72
C PRO A 467 -18.13 24.24 3.36
N GLY A 468 -17.58 24.86 4.40
CA GLY A 468 -16.38 24.40 5.11
C GLY A 468 -15.64 25.52 5.83
N GLU A 469 -14.63 25.17 6.63
CA GLU A 469 -13.67 26.11 7.20
C GLU A 469 -12.52 26.36 6.22
N TYR A 470 -12.10 27.61 6.06
CA TYR A 470 -11.05 28.01 5.14
C TYR A 470 -10.06 28.93 5.83
N PHE A 471 -8.86 28.98 5.28
CA PHE A 471 -7.76 29.77 5.81
C PHE A 471 -7.17 30.65 4.73
N VAL A 472 -6.88 31.90 5.05
CA VAL A 472 -6.19 32.82 4.13
C VAL A 472 -4.92 33.31 4.78
N ARG A 473 -3.80 33.16 4.07
CA ARG A 473 -2.50 33.62 4.50
C ARG A 473 -2.12 34.86 3.68
N ILE A 474 -1.71 35.91 4.39
CA ILE A 474 -1.29 37.18 3.80
C ILE A 474 0.17 37.41 4.15
N ARG A 475 0.98 37.70 3.15
CA ARG A 475 2.36 38.16 3.34
C ARG A 475 2.62 39.36 2.45
N HIS A 476 3.74 40.03 2.66
CA HIS A 476 4.22 40.98 1.67
C HIS A 476 4.65 40.22 0.40
N PHE A 477 4.42 40.79 -0.79
CA PHE A 477 4.87 40.19 -2.05
C PHE A 477 6.39 40.01 -2.08
N SER A 478 7.13 41.09 -1.80
CA SER A 478 8.57 41.06 -1.50
C SER A 478 8.89 40.37 -0.17
N PRO A 479 9.89 39.47 -0.10
CA PRO A 479 10.30 38.78 1.14
C PRO A 479 10.82 39.69 2.26
N VAL A 480 11.24 40.92 1.93
CA VAL A 480 11.76 41.88 2.91
C VAL A 480 10.78 43.01 3.23
N GLY A 481 9.64 43.05 2.54
CA GLY A 481 8.67 44.10 2.71
C GLY A 481 7.83 43.91 3.97
N THR A 482 7.44 45.04 4.56
CA THR A 482 6.56 45.14 5.73
C THR A 482 5.58 46.26 5.49
N GLY A 483 4.47 46.28 6.23
CA GLY A 483 3.53 47.39 6.14
C GLY A 483 2.10 47.05 6.54
N PRO A 484 1.27 48.10 6.72
CA PRO A 484 -0.12 47.96 7.13
C PRO A 484 -1.03 47.55 5.96
N TYR A 485 -2.05 46.74 6.26
CA TYR A 485 -3.11 46.40 5.32
C TYR A 485 -4.42 46.13 6.07
N SER A 486 -5.51 46.00 5.34
CA SER A 486 -6.81 45.60 5.87
C SER A 486 -7.37 44.48 5.02
N ILE A 487 -7.95 43.45 5.63
CA ILE A 487 -8.51 42.28 4.94
C ILE A 487 -10.00 42.13 5.25
N ARG A 488 -10.78 41.70 4.25
CA ARG A 488 -12.18 41.29 4.45
C ARG A 488 -12.60 40.20 3.49
N ILE A 489 -13.70 39.54 3.82
CA ILE A 489 -14.42 38.61 2.95
C ILE A 489 -15.86 39.09 2.74
N THR A 490 -16.33 39.01 1.50
CA THR A 490 -17.69 39.37 1.10
C THR A 490 -18.30 38.30 0.22
N ARG A 491 -19.62 38.11 0.34
CA ARG A 491 -20.41 37.32 -0.58
C ARG A 491 -20.69 38.16 -1.83
N GLY A 492 -20.47 37.59 -3.01
CA GLY A 492 -20.54 38.32 -4.28
C GLY A 492 -21.52 37.75 -5.29
#